data_AF-A0A450UG24-F1
#
_entry.id   AF-A0A450UG24-F1
#
_cell.length_a   1.000
_cell.length_b   1.000
_cell.length_c   1.000
_cell.angle_alpha   90.00
_cell.angle_beta   90.00
_cell.angle_gamma   90.00
#
_symmetry.space_group_name_H-M   'P 1'
#
loop_
_entity.id
_entity.type
_entity.pdbx_description
1 polymer ?
#
loop_
_entity_poly.entity_id
_entity_poly.type
_entity_poly.pdbx_seq_one_letter_code
_entity_poly.pdbx_strand_id
1 'polypeptide(L)' 'MKIYLDNCALNRPFDNQGHIRIRLETEAKLYLQEKIKTYEIDLV' A
#
# COMPACT_ATOMS: atom_id res chain seq x y z
N MET A 1 12.61 -10.11 -1.23
CA MET A 1 11.25 -10.62 -1.54
C MET A 1 10.66 -9.70 -2.58
N LYS A 2 10.02 -10.21 -3.63
CA LYS A 2 9.40 -9.35 -4.64
C LYS A 2 7.88 -9.33 -4.47
N ILE A 3 7.28 -8.16 -4.66
CA ILE A 3 5.82 -7.99 -4.53
C ILE A 3 5.24 -7.31 -5.77
N TYR A 4 4.02 -7.68 -6.11
CA TYR A 4 3.20 -6.95 -7.06
C TYR A 4 2.35 -5.93 -6.29
N LEU A 5 2.31 -4.69 -6.76
CA LEU A 5 1.44 -3.65 -6.22
C LEU A 5 0.46 -3.22 -7.30
N ASP A 6 -0.82 -3.50 -7.08
CA ASP A 6 -1.89 -3.05 -7.98
C ASP A 6 -2.00 -1.52 -7.96
N ASN A 7 -2.19 -0.90 -9.12
CA ASN A 7 -2.37 0.55 -9.24
C ASN A 7 -3.57 1.06 -8.42
N CYS A 8 -4.63 0.26 -8.25
CA CYS A 8 -5.78 0.68 -7.45
C CYS A 8 -5.43 0.83 -5.96
N ALA A 9 -4.39 0.16 -5.47
CA ALA A 9 -3.92 0.32 -4.09
C ALA A 9 -3.44 1.75 -3.81
N LEU A 10 -2.98 2.47 -4.85
CA LEU A 10 -2.60 3.89 -4.74
C LEU A 10 -3.78 4.79 -4.37
N ASN A 11 -5.02 4.37 -4.67
CA ASN A 11 -6.23 5.13 -4.40
C ASN A 11 -6.79 4.92 -2.98
N ARG A 12 -6.38 3.85 -2.27
CA ARG A 12 -6.89 3.53 -0.92
C ARG A 12 -6.85 4.68 0.09
N PRO A 13 -5.81 5.55 0.13
CA PRO A 13 -5.81 6.71 1.01
C PRO A 13 -6.93 7.72 0.76
N PHE A 14 -7.53 7.71 -0.43
CA PHE A 14 -8.60 8.62 -0.84
C PHE A 14 -10.00 8.00 -0.75
N ASP A 15 -10.10 6.68 -0.52
CA ASP A 15 -11.37 6.01 -0.26
C ASP A 15 -11.96 6.43 1.11
N ASN A 16 -13.24 6.10 1.34
CA ASN A 16 -13.91 6.39 2.61
C ASN A 16 -13.26 5.67 3.80
N GLN A 17 -12.49 6.42 4.60
CA GLN A 17 -11.78 5.92 5.78
C GLN A 17 -12.70 5.54 6.96
N GLY A 18 -14.01 5.77 6.88
CA GLY A 18 -14.97 5.29 7.89
C GLY A 18 -14.96 3.76 8.03
N HIS A 19 -14.62 3.03 6.97
CA HIS A 19 -14.52 1.57 7.00
C HIS A 19 -13.17 1.11 7.54
N ILE A 20 -13.16 0.26 8.57
CA ILE A 20 -11.93 -0.27 9.18
C ILE A 20 -11.02 -0.98 8.17
N ARG A 21 -11.61 -1.73 7.24
CA ARG A 21 -10.85 -2.43 6.19
C ARG A 21 -10.05 -1.45 5.31
N ILE A 22 -10.67 -0.34 4.89
CA ILE A 22 -10.03 0.65 4.03
C ILE A 22 -8.85 1.31 4.76
N ARG A 23 -9.00 1.60 6.06
CA ARG A 23 -7.90 2.11 6.90
C ARG A 23 -6.73 1.14 6.96
N LEU A 24 -7.00 -0.13 7.26
CA LEU A 24 -5.94 -1.16 7.34
C LEU A 24 -5.24 -1.36 5.99
N GLU A 25 -5.98 -1.39 4.88
CA GLU A 25 -5.40 -1.49 3.53
C GLU A 25 -4.55 -0.25 3.18
N THR A 26 -4.99 0.94 3.60
CA THR A 26 -4.26 2.20 3.41
C THR A 26 -2.92 2.18 4.16
N GLU A 27 -2.93 1.84 5.45
CA GLU A 27 -1.73 1.75 6.29
C GLU A 27 -0.75 0.69 5.77
N ALA A 28 -1.25 -0.51 5.44
CA ALA A 28 -0.42 -1.59 4.92
C ALA A 28 0.26 -1.19 3.59
N LYS A 29 -0.50 -0.57 2.69
CA LYS A 29 0.03 -0.07 1.42
C LYS A 29 1.09 1.00 1.64
N LEU A 30 0.85 1.98 2.53
CA LEU A 30 1.82 3.05 2.81
C LEU A 30 3.12 2.50 3.39
N TYR A 31 3.02 1.53 4.31
CA TYR A 31 4.18 0.83 4.87
C TYR A 31 4.98 0.12 3.78
N LEU A 32 4.33 -0.68 2.93
CA LEU A 32 5.00 -1.39 1.84
C LEU A 32 5.60 -0.44 0.81
N GLN A 33 4.91 0.67 0.50
CA GLN A 33 5.39 1.68 -0.42
C GLN A 33 6.68 2.34 0.09
N GLU A 34 6.78 2.58 1.40
CA GLU A 34 8.02 3.12 1.98
C GLU A 34 9.17 2.11 1.90
N LYS A 35 8.89 0.83 2.18
CA LYS A 35 9.86 -0.25 2.03
C LYS A 35 10.37 -0.42 0.60
N ILE A 36 9.51 -0.17 -0.40
CA ILE A 36 9.92 -0.14 -1.81
C ILE A 36 10.86 1.04 -2.08
N LYS A 37 10.53 2.24 -1.58
CA LYS A 37 11.37 3.44 -1.75
C LYS A 37 12.74 3.32 -1.11
N THR A 38 12.83 2.62 0.02
CA THR A 38 14.10 2.35 0.71
C THR A 38 14.87 1.15 0.13
N TYR A 39 14.39 0.57 -0.98
CA TYR A 39 14.98 -0.60 -1.63
C TYR A 39 15.07 -1.85 -0.72
N GLU A 40 14.24 -1.93 0.32
CA GLU A 40 14.11 -3.12 1.17
C GLU A 40 13.24 -4.21 0.52
N ILE A 41 12.32 -3.79 -0.36
CA ILE A 41 11.43 -4.66 -1.13
C ILE A 41 11.46 -4.28 -2.61
N ASP A 42 11.59 -5.28 -3.48
CA ASP A 42 11.53 -5.08 -4.93
C ASP A 42 10.10 -5.24 -5.46
N LEU A 43 9.77 -4.47 -6.51
CA LEU A 43 8.56 -4.67 -7.31
C LEU A 43 8.80 -5.71 -8.42
N VAL A 44 7.74 -6.44 -8.79
CA VAL A 44 7.67 -7.28 -10.00
C VAL A 44 6.90 -6.55 -11.10
#